data_AF-A0A839XPK9-F1
#
_entry.id   AF-A0A839XPK9-F1
#
_cell.length_a   1.000
_cell.length_b   1.000
_cell.length_c   1.000
_cell.angle_alpha   90.00
_cell.angle_beta   90.00
_cell.angle_gamma   90.00
#
_symmetry.space_group_name_H-M   'P 1'
#
loop_
_entity.id
_entity.type
_entity.pdbx_description
1 polymer ?
#
loop_
_entity_poly.entity_id
_entity_poly.type
_entity_poly.pdbx_seq_one_letter_code
_entity_poly.pdbx_strand_id
1 'polypeptide(L)'
;MRGSLDQLAGRLLLQCRASQAERVAPVAAAHDAGIVVTGRHQDALTAAAALRSRGFDGPVLCDADRYSGGNRKPAAQGIQPEWCRRQRERGLIALTDSGYLAAGDDNGLDRVLREAATQPAPTIAMLPLAAEWFASSGRHRTLTNKIESHGVPVAVAIEHDKDPFAAQYVLRGFLELLAAATVPVLLLRSDVSALGALCHGAHAAAIGVTSTLRHLYRTPSGGGGRPAGVSAFISGLLSYHLLATCARAFAHTPELDHLWRCDCPVCGGALPARLEATADPYTAATFHSLHAQLELHTELRPHRHTREQRISAWHESCSHALFLHEQVADLLPAWRAPANLRSWLRVTEDPLAARRYVPEPAGERPPRAGRPGSPSAGDGTPSPRRAGDPGPGSGPERA
;
A
#
# COMPACT_ATOMS: atom_id res chain seq x y z
N MET A 1 -6.33 -6.46 25.63
CA MET A 1 -6.88 -7.31 24.54
C MET A 1 -5.76 -8.19 24.01
N ARG A 2 -5.91 -9.53 24.02
CA ARG A 2 -4.90 -10.45 23.47
C ARG A 2 -4.89 -10.34 21.94
N GLY A 3 -3.73 -10.53 21.32
CA GLY A 3 -3.51 -10.11 19.94
C GLY A 3 -4.41 -10.80 18.91
N SER A 4 -5.45 -10.11 18.42
CA SER A 4 -6.23 -10.48 17.23
C SER A 4 -5.59 -9.90 15.97
N LEU A 5 -5.67 -10.57 14.82
CA LEU A 5 -5.25 -9.99 13.53
C LEU A 5 -6.05 -8.74 13.16
N ASP A 6 -7.27 -8.57 13.70
CA ASP A 6 -8.13 -7.41 13.43
C ASP A 6 -7.47 -6.10 13.86
N GLN A 7 -6.60 -6.15 14.88
CA GLN A 7 -5.87 -4.97 15.33
C GLN A 7 -4.91 -4.43 14.26
N LEU A 8 -4.59 -5.21 13.23
CA LEU A 8 -3.74 -4.79 12.10
C LEU A 8 -4.57 -4.31 10.91
N ALA A 9 -5.87 -4.60 10.87
CA ALA A 9 -6.70 -4.40 9.70
C ALA A 9 -6.72 -2.92 9.26
N GLY A 10 -6.32 -2.67 8.01
CA GLY A 10 -6.25 -1.36 7.40
C GLY A 10 -5.14 -0.44 7.94
N ARG A 11 -4.29 -0.92 8.86
CA ARG A 11 -3.27 -0.09 9.50
C ARG A 11 -2.02 0.05 8.66
N LEU A 12 -1.46 1.25 8.72
CA LEU A 12 -0.09 1.52 8.34
C LEU A 12 0.82 1.32 9.56
N LEU A 13 1.91 0.57 9.40
CA LEU A 13 2.90 0.32 10.43
C LEU A 13 4.21 1.04 10.11
N LEU A 14 4.95 1.40 11.16
CA LEU A 14 6.30 1.97 11.04
C LEU A 14 7.33 0.86 11.28
N GLN A 15 8.08 0.50 10.25
CA GLN A 15 9.11 -0.54 10.32
C GLN A 15 10.47 0.06 10.66
N CYS A 16 11.00 -0.29 11.82
CA CYS A 16 12.19 0.33 12.40
C CYS A 16 13.17 -0.72 12.95
N ARG A 17 14.43 -0.33 13.18
CA ARG A 17 15.37 -1.16 13.95
C ARG A 17 15.00 -1.13 15.44
N ALA A 18 15.41 -2.15 16.18
CA ALA A 18 15.24 -2.20 17.64
C ALA A 18 15.73 -0.92 18.35
N SER A 19 16.88 -0.36 17.92
CA SER A 19 17.44 0.89 18.45
C SER A 19 16.63 2.16 18.13
N GLN A 20 15.68 2.08 17.20
CA GLN A 20 14.85 3.21 16.77
C GLN A 20 13.43 3.13 17.35
N ALA A 21 13.01 1.97 17.87
CA ALA A 21 11.63 1.70 18.26
C ALA A 21 11.07 2.75 19.22
N GLU A 22 11.79 3.06 20.30
CA GLU A 22 11.36 4.05 21.29
C GLU A 22 11.21 5.47 20.73
N ARG A 23 12.03 5.82 19.72
CA ARG A 23 12.00 7.14 19.09
C ARG A 23 10.81 7.27 18.14
N VAL A 24 10.41 6.17 17.51
CA VAL A 24 9.32 6.11 16.53
C VAL A 24 7.95 5.97 17.22
N ALA A 25 7.91 5.44 18.45
CA ALA A 25 6.68 5.17 19.17
C ALA A 25 5.74 6.39 19.36
N PRO A 26 6.23 7.60 19.70
CA PRO A 26 5.35 8.77 19.82
C PRO A 26 4.67 9.13 18.49
N VAL A 27 5.38 8.99 17.36
CA VAL A 27 4.81 9.23 16.03
C VAL A 27 3.75 8.19 15.71
N ALA A 28 4.02 6.92 15.98
CA ALA A 28 3.05 5.85 15.78
C ALA A 28 1.78 6.06 16.63
N ALA A 29 1.95 6.40 17.91
CA ALA A 29 0.84 6.63 18.83
C ALA A 29 -0.05 7.82 18.40
N ALA A 30 0.55 8.91 17.92
CA ALA A 30 -0.18 10.09 17.46
C ALA A 30 -1.08 9.84 16.24
N HIS A 31 -0.86 8.75 15.51
CA HIS A 31 -1.57 8.41 14.27
C HIS A 31 -2.31 7.07 14.33
N ASP A 32 -2.47 6.48 15.53
CA ASP A 32 -3.01 5.13 15.71
C ASP A 32 -2.33 4.07 14.80
N ALA A 33 -1.01 4.21 14.61
CA ALA A 33 -0.22 3.33 13.76
C ALA A 33 0.32 2.12 14.53
N GLY A 34 0.76 1.10 13.79
CA GLY A 34 1.51 -0.02 14.34
C GLY A 34 3.02 0.16 14.25
N ILE A 35 3.78 -0.73 14.89
CA ILE A 35 5.25 -0.78 14.77
C ILE A 35 5.68 -2.19 14.36
N VAL A 36 6.60 -2.27 13.40
CA VAL A 36 7.36 -3.49 13.12
C VAL A 36 8.78 -3.27 13.61
N VAL A 37 9.20 -4.05 14.59
CA VAL A 37 10.56 -4.02 15.13
C VAL A 37 11.39 -5.07 14.41
N THR A 38 12.30 -4.63 13.54
CA THR A 38 13.18 -5.49 12.74
C THR A 38 14.56 -5.58 13.38
N GLY A 39 15.02 -6.80 13.69
CA GLY A 39 16.34 -7.04 14.27
C GLY A 39 16.57 -8.50 14.63
N ARG A 40 17.77 -8.79 15.15
CA ARG A 40 18.07 -10.14 15.67
C ARG A 40 17.07 -10.49 16.78
N HIS A 41 16.79 -11.79 16.94
CA HIS A 41 15.69 -12.28 17.78
C HIS A 41 15.59 -11.58 19.15
N GLN A 42 16.66 -11.57 19.94
CA GLN A 42 16.63 -10.98 21.27
C GLN A 42 16.40 -9.46 21.25
N ASP A 43 17.02 -8.75 20.30
CA ASP A 43 16.97 -7.30 20.21
C ASP A 43 15.55 -6.81 19.91
N ALA A 44 14.88 -7.47 18.95
CA ALA A 44 13.51 -7.13 18.57
C ALA A 44 12.51 -7.37 19.71
N LEU A 45 12.62 -8.51 20.41
CA LEU A 45 11.76 -8.82 21.56
C LEU A 45 12.02 -7.90 22.75
N THR A 46 13.26 -7.47 22.95
CA THR A 46 13.63 -6.54 24.03
C THR A 46 13.06 -5.16 23.75
N ALA A 47 13.22 -4.65 22.52
CA ALA A 47 12.62 -3.39 22.10
C ALA A 47 11.09 -3.42 22.16
N ALA A 48 10.44 -4.52 21.74
CA ALA A 48 8.99 -4.67 21.86
C ALA A 48 8.53 -4.65 23.34
N ALA A 49 9.27 -5.27 24.25
CA ALA A 49 8.97 -5.21 25.68
C ALA A 49 9.17 -3.79 26.24
N ALA A 50 10.20 -3.08 25.80
CA ALA A 50 10.44 -1.68 26.18
C ALA A 50 9.33 -0.74 25.68
N LEU A 51 8.82 -0.97 24.46
CA LEU A 51 7.65 -0.23 23.96
C LEU A 51 6.44 -0.39 24.90
N ARG A 52 6.15 -1.63 25.32
CA ARG A 52 5.04 -1.92 26.23
C ARG A 52 5.25 -1.31 27.61
N SER A 53 6.45 -1.40 28.19
CA SER A 53 6.74 -0.80 29.50
C SER A 53 6.65 0.73 29.49
N ARG A 54 6.84 1.35 28.33
CA ARG A 54 6.68 2.80 28.12
C ARG A 54 5.27 3.21 27.70
N GLY A 55 4.29 2.30 27.74
CA GLY A 55 2.88 2.59 27.50
C GLY A 55 2.49 2.71 26.02
N PHE A 56 3.30 2.18 25.09
CA PHE A 56 2.82 2.04 23.72
C PHE A 56 1.81 0.91 23.65
N ASP A 57 0.56 1.23 23.30
CA ASP A 57 -0.56 0.27 23.26
C ASP A 57 -0.92 -0.19 21.84
N GLY A 58 -0.36 0.43 20.80
CA GLY A 58 -0.59 0.06 19.40
C GLY A 58 -0.05 -1.33 19.04
N PRO A 59 -0.38 -1.86 17.86
CA PRO A 59 0.10 -3.18 17.44
C PRO A 59 1.61 -3.20 17.25
N VAL A 60 2.25 -4.29 17.69
CA VAL A 60 3.69 -4.51 17.53
C VAL A 60 3.92 -5.88 16.90
N LEU A 61 4.68 -5.91 15.81
CA LEU A 61 5.22 -7.12 15.18
C LEU A 61 6.74 -7.16 15.38
N CYS A 62 7.30 -8.36 15.56
CA CYS A 62 8.75 -8.57 15.62
C CYS A 62 9.20 -9.30 14.36
N ASP A 63 10.07 -8.67 13.58
CA ASP A 63 10.67 -9.25 12.38
C ASP A 63 12.14 -9.62 12.66
N ALA A 64 12.47 -10.89 12.47
CA ALA A 64 13.80 -11.45 12.73
C ALA A 64 14.89 -11.00 11.73
N ASP A 65 14.53 -10.42 10.59
CA ASP A 65 15.43 -9.98 9.51
C ASP A 65 16.37 -11.09 8.97
N ARG A 66 15.98 -12.37 9.09
CA ARG A 66 16.79 -13.53 8.65
C ARG A 66 17.03 -13.57 7.14
N TYR A 67 16.35 -12.73 6.38
CA TYR A 67 16.35 -12.68 4.91
C TYR A 67 17.18 -11.55 4.30
N SER A 68 17.72 -10.64 5.13
CA SER A 68 18.50 -9.49 4.65
C SER A 68 20.01 -9.72 4.74
N GLY A 69 20.77 -9.00 3.91
CA GLY A 69 22.23 -8.94 3.96
C GLY A 69 22.94 -10.18 3.43
N GLY A 70 24.29 -10.15 3.45
CA GLY A 70 25.14 -11.20 2.87
C GLY A 70 25.01 -12.58 3.51
N ASN A 71 24.53 -12.64 4.75
CA ASN A 71 24.36 -13.88 5.52
C ASN A 71 22.90 -14.33 5.64
N ARG A 72 22.03 -13.86 4.72
CA ARG A 72 20.61 -14.24 4.70
C ARG A 72 20.45 -15.77 4.67
N LYS A 73 19.49 -16.27 5.43
CA LYS A 73 19.16 -17.70 5.48
C LYS A 73 18.16 -18.03 4.37
N PRO A 74 18.27 -19.18 3.70
CA PRO A 74 17.26 -19.61 2.74
C PRO A 74 15.97 -20.06 3.44
N ALA A 75 14.83 -19.87 2.79
CA ALA A 75 13.51 -20.31 3.29
C ALA A 75 13.47 -21.83 3.58
N ALA A 76 14.22 -22.63 2.81
CA ALA A 76 14.39 -24.06 3.03
C ALA A 76 14.91 -24.45 4.44
N GLN A 77 15.48 -23.53 5.23
CA GLN A 77 15.84 -23.79 6.64
C GLN A 77 14.64 -23.81 7.59
N GLY A 78 13.45 -23.38 7.14
CA GLY A 78 12.25 -23.32 7.97
C GLY A 78 12.28 -22.22 9.03
N ILE A 79 11.32 -22.30 9.94
CA ILE A 79 11.09 -21.37 11.05
C ILE A 79 11.61 -21.97 12.36
N GLN A 80 11.81 -21.11 13.36
CA GLN A 80 12.12 -21.52 14.73
C GLN A 80 10.84 -21.41 15.58
N PRO A 81 10.20 -22.51 16.01
CA PRO A 81 8.97 -22.44 16.82
C PRO A 81 9.13 -21.63 18.11
N GLU A 82 10.33 -21.66 18.70
CA GLU A 82 10.70 -20.87 19.87
C GLU A 82 10.51 -19.36 19.64
N TRP A 83 10.88 -18.87 18.45
CA TRP A 83 10.72 -17.46 18.09
C TRP A 83 9.25 -17.01 18.16
N CYS A 84 8.35 -17.81 17.58
CA CYS A 84 6.92 -17.54 17.61
C CYS A 84 6.36 -17.66 19.04
N ARG A 85 6.80 -18.65 19.83
CA ARG A 85 6.37 -18.84 21.21
C ARG A 85 6.71 -17.62 22.07
N ARG A 86 7.94 -17.12 21.98
CA ARG A 86 8.42 -15.97 22.76
C ARG A 86 7.71 -14.66 22.43
N GLN A 87 7.22 -14.48 21.20
CA GLN A 87 6.36 -13.34 20.84
C GLN A 87 4.99 -13.46 21.52
N ARG A 88 4.37 -14.65 21.48
CA ARG A 88 3.05 -14.89 22.12
C ARG A 88 3.09 -14.78 23.64
N GLU A 89 4.16 -15.24 24.28
CA GLU A 89 4.39 -15.07 25.72
C GLU A 89 4.42 -13.58 26.13
N ARG A 90 4.71 -12.67 25.19
CA ARG A 90 4.66 -11.21 25.36
C ARG A 90 3.34 -10.59 24.91
N GLY A 91 2.34 -11.41 24.59
CA GLY A 91 1.04 -10.96 24.09
C GLY A 91 1.04 -10.40 22.67
N LEU A 92 2.11 -10.65 21.89
CA LEU A 92 2.23 -10.19 20.51
C LEU A 92 1.62 -11.20 19.52
N ILE A 93 1.24 -10.73 18.33
CA ILE A 93 0.98 -11.61 17.19
C ILE A 93 2.34 -12.15 16.73
N ALA A 94 2.45 -13.47 16.58
CA ALA A 94 3.70 -14.08 16.13
C ALA A 94 3.90 -13.86 14.62
N LEU A 95 5.03 -13.27 14.24
CA LEU A 95 5.54 -13.28 12.86
C LEU A 95 6.67 -14.32 12.76
N THR A 96 6.64 -15.23 11.79
CA THR A 96 7.69 -16.25 11.66
C THR A 96 9.04 -15.63 11.29
N ASP A 97 10.14 -16.29 11.67
CA ASP A 97 11.51 -15.89 11.35
C ASP A 97 11.99 -16.55 10.04
N SER A 98 11.11 -16.66 9.04
CA SER A 98 11.43 -17.33 7.78
C SER A 98 12.66 -16.71 7.08
N GLY A 99 13.42 -17.57 6.39
CA GLY A 99 14.50 -17.14 5.50
C GLY A 99 13.99 -16.52 4.18
N TYR A 100 14.93 -16.07 3.37
CA TYR A 100 14.72 -15.57 2.02
C TYR A 100 14.30 -16.69 1.06
N LEU A 101 13.21 -16.45 0.34
CA LEU A 101 12.62 -17.32 -0.66
C LEU A 101 13.15 -16.96 -2.05
N ALA A 102 14.14 -17.72 -2.50
CA ALA A 102 14.72 -17.54 -3.82
C ALA A 102 13.71 -17.85 -4.93
N ALA A 103 13.99 -17.37 -6.15
CA ALA A 103 13.17 -17.65 -7.31
C ALA A 103 13.07 -19.17 -7.55
N GLY A 104 11.85 -19.70 -7.56
CA GLY A 104 11.58 -21.14 -7.79
C GLY A 104 11.84 -22.05 -6.59
N ASP A 105 12.05 -21.50 -5.38
CA ASP A 105 12.16 -22.30 -4.15
C ASP A 105 10.79 -22.79 -3.64
N ASP A 106 10.10 -23.62 -4.44
CA ASP A 106 8.77 -24.15 -4.12
C ASP A 106 8.75 -24.98 -2.83
N ASN A 107 9.87 -25.66 -2.53
CA ASN A 107 10.06 -26.45 -1.31
C ASN A 107 10.22 -25.55 -0.08
N GLY A 108 11.00 -24.47 -0.19
CA GLY A 108 11.13 -23.47 0.87
C GLY A 108 9.79 -22.78 1.15
N LEU A 109 9.03 -22.43 0.12
CA LEU A 109 7.70 -21.85 0.26
C LEU A 109 6.76 -22.80 1.01
N ASP A 110 6.67 -24.05 0.56
CA ASP A 110 5.82 -25.05 1.21
C ASP A 110 6.22 -25.29 2.67
N ARG A 111 7.52 -25.43 2.93
CA ARG A 111 8.04 -25.63 4.27
C ARG A 111 7.66 -24.49 5.21
N VAL A 112 7.86 -23.24 4.80
CA VAL A 112 7.54 -22.06 5.61
C VAL A 112 6.05 -22.03 5.93
N LEU A 113 5.19 -22.20 4.93
CA LEU A 113 3.73 -22.13 5.12
C LEU A 113 3.21 -23.28 5.99
N ARG A 114 3.68 -24.51 5.72
CA ARG A 114 3.33 -25.70 6.52
C ARG A 114 3.76 -25.55 7.97
N GLU A 115 4.99 -25.12 8.22
CA GLU A 115 5.48 -24.92 9.60
C GLU A 115 4.75 -23.77 10.31
N ALA A 116 4.41 -22.69 9.59
CA ALA A 116 3.59 -21.61 10.13
C ALA A 116 2.18 -22.09 10.50
N ALA A 117 1.56 -22.95 9.68
CA ALA A 117 0.23 -23.52 9.92
C ALA A 117 0.20 -24.41 11.19
N THR A 118 1.32 -25.00 11.58
CA THR A 118 1.42 -25.76 12.85
C THR A 118 1.59 -24.88 14.08
N GLN A 119 1.80 -23.58 13.92
CA GLN A 119 1.93 -22.67 15.05
C GLN A 119 0.54 -22.26 15.59
N PRO A 120 0.39 -22.06 16.92
CA PRO A 120 -0.82 -21.50 17.48
C PRO A 120 -1.23 -20.18 16.82
N ALA A 121 -2.49 -20.09 16.40
CA ALA A 121 -3.05 -18.88 15.81
C ALA A 121 -3.24 -17.76 16.88
N PRO A 122 -3.15 -16.47 16.47
CA PRO A 122 -2.71 -16.02 15.15
C PRO A 122 -1.19 -16.07 15.01
N THR A 123 -0.72 -16.65 13.89
CA THR A 123 0.68 -16.60 13.44
C THR A 123 0.68 -16.15 11.98
N ILE A 124 1.54 -15.19 11.65
CA ILE A 124 1.74 -14.67 10.28
C ILE A 124 3.01 -15.31 9.72
N ALA A 125 2.91 -15.93 8.55
CA ALA A 125 4.08 -16.43 7.82
C ALA A 125 4.79 -15.27 7.11
N MET A 126 6.02 -14.99 7.53
CA MET A 126 6.89 -14.06 6.80
C MET A 126 7.37 -14.71 5.49
N LEU A 127 7.16 -14.04 4.36
CA LEU A 127 7.56 -14.45 3.02
C LEU A 127 8.44 -13.36 2.36
N PRO A 128 9.73 -13.31 2.68
CA PRO A 128 10.68 -12.45 1.99
C PRO A 128 11.09 -13.12 0.69
N LEU A 129 10.69 -12.60 -0.46
CA LEU A 129 10.71 -13.32 -1.73
C LEU A 129 11.35 -12.55 -2.87
N ALA A 130 11.99 -13.28 -3.78
CA ALA A 130 12.49 -12.75 -5.04
C ALA A 130 11.35 -12.17 -5.89
N ALA A 131 11.56 -11.01 -6.53
CA ALA A 131 10.57 -10.41 -7.45
C ALA A 131 10.11 -11.39 -8.55
N GLU A 132 10.96 -12.34 -8.93
CA GLU A 132 10.72 -13.36 -9.94
C GLU A 132 9.59 -14.34 -9.62
N TRP A 133 9.08 -14.35 -8.39
CA TRP A 133 7.82 -15.03 -8.04
C TRP A 133 6.60 -14.41 -8.73
N PHE A 134 6.69 -13.14 -9.15
CA PHE A 134 5.66 -12.43 -9.90
C PHE A 134 5.98 -12.28 -11.40
N ALA A 135 7.11 -12.83 -11.88
CA ALA A 135 7.54 -12.65 -13.26
C ALA A 135 6.70 -13.42 -14.30
N SER A 136 5.95 -14.44 -13.87
CA SER A 136 5.05 -15.18 -14.74
C SER A 136 3.77 -15.58 -14.01
N SER A 137 2.67 -15.68 -14.77
CA SER A 137 1.37 -16.12 -14.25
C SER A 137 1.43 -17.50 -13.59
N GLY A 138 2.26 -18.41 -14.10
CA GLY A 138 2.47 -19.72 -13.50
C GLY A 138 3.07 -19.65 -12.10
N ARG A 139 4.13 -18.87 -11.90
CA ARG A 139 4.80 -18.73 -10.59
C ARG A 139 3.94 -18.00 -9.58
N HIS A 140 3.32 -16.89 -9.99
CA HIS A 140 2.41 -16.13 -9.13
C HIS A 140 1.20 -16.97 -8.70
N ARG A 141 0.63 -17.77 -9.61
CA ARG A 141 -0.46 -18.70 -9.28
C ARG A 141 -0.01 -19.78 -8.31
N THR A 142 1.19 -20.34 -8.49
CA THR A 142 1.75 -21.30 -7.52
C THR A 142 1.92 -20.68 -6.13
N LEU A 143 2.43 -19.45 -6.06
CA LEU A 143 2.55 -18.71 -4.80
C LEU A 143 1.17 -18.55 -4.13
N THR A 144 0.20 -18.03 -4.87
CA THR A 144 -1.16 -17.79 -4.37
C THR A 144 -1.82 -19.09 -3.92
N ASN A 145 -1.79 -20.15 -4.75
CA ASN A 145 -2.40 -21.43 -4.42
C ASN A 145 -1.79 -22.06 -3.16
N LYS A 146 -0.46 -21.97 -2.98
CA LYS A 146 0.20 -22.48 -1.78
C LYS A 146 -0.23 -21.70 -0.54
N ILE A 147 -0.27 -20.37 -0.61
CA ILE A 147 -0.75 -19.51 0.49
C ILE A 147 -2.17 -19.92 0.89
N GLU A 148 -3.08 -20.01 -0.09
CA GLU A 148 -4.48 -20.38 0.14
C GLU A 148 -4.62 -21.80 0.69
N SER A 149 -3.87 -22.77 0.17
CA SER A 149 -3.96 -24.16 0.61
C SER A 149 -3.54 -24.38 2.07
N HIS A 150 -2.62 -23.56 2.58
CA HIS A 150 -2.18 -23.62 3.98
C HIS A 150 -3.03 -22.73 4.89
N GLY A 151 -3.83 -21.80 4.35
CA GLY A 151 -4.78 -21.00 5.11
C GLY A 151 -4.14 -20.07 6.16
N VAL A 152 -2.85 -19.74 6.00
CA VAL A 152 -2.11 -18.90 6.95
C VAL A 152 -2.03 -17.45 6.48
N PRO A 153 -2.25 -16.46 7.35
CA PRO A 153 -1.92 -15.07 7.07
C PRO A 153 -0.46 -14.93 6.66
N VAL A 154 -0.15 -14.05 5.71
CA VAL A 154 1.21 -13.85 5.20
C VAL A 154 1.65 -12.40 5.30
N ALA A 155 2.94 -12.19 5.53
CA ALA A 155 3.60 -10.90 5.38
C ALA A 155 4.65 -11.01 4.28
N VAL A 156 4.50 -10.25 3.20
CA VAL A 156 5.37 -10.29 2.03
C VAL A 156 6.39 -9.16 2.11
N ALA A 157 7.66 -9.46 1.84
CA ALA A 157 8.70 -8.47 1.53
C ALA A 157 9.33 -8.83 0.19
N ILE A 158 9.30 -7.91 -0.78
CA ILE A 158 9.68 -8.21 -2.16
C ILE A 158 11.09 -7.68 -2.42
N GLU A 159 11.97 -8.56 -2.86
CA GLU A 159 13.34 -8.19 -3.23
C GLU A 159 13.39 -7.49 -4.59
N HIS A 160 14.14 -6.40 -4.67
CA HIS A 160 14.47 -5.73 -5.93
C HIS A 160 15.76 -4.91 -5.81
N ASP A 161 16.43 -4.61 -6.92
CA ASP A 161 17.67 -3.81 -6.91
C ASP A 161 17.43 -2.34 -6.52
N LYS A 162 16.20 -1.87 -6.75
CA LYS A 162 15.75 -0.52 -6.44
C LYS A 162 14.42 -0.61 -5.70
N ASP A 163 13.32 -0.34 -6.40
CA ASP A 163 11.95 -0.43 -5.88
C ASP A 163 11.20 -1.55 -6.62
N PRO A 164 10.66 -2.57 -5.91
CA PRO A 164 9.90 -3.64 -6.55
C PRO A 164 8.67 -3.13 -7.31
N PHE A 165 7.99 -2.08 -6.84
CA PHE A 165 6.77 -1.57 -7.47
C PHE A 165 7.04 -0.61 -8.64
N ALA A 166 8.31 -0.28 -8.90
CA ALA A 166 8.72 0.27 -10.19
C ALA A 166 8.61 -0.74 -11.34
N ALA A 167 8.68 -2.04 -11.05
CA ALA A 167 8.51 -3.10 -12.04
C ALA A 167 7.04 -3.49 -12.19
N GLN A 168 6.44 -3.18 -13.34
CA GLN A 168 5.00 -3.42 -13.57
C GLN A 168 4.59 -4.89 -13.42
N TYR A 169 5.46 -5.85 -13.76
CA TYR A 169 5.15 -7.28 -13.59
C TYR A 169 5.01 -7.65 -12.10
N VAL A 170 5.86 -7.08 -11.24
CA VAL A 170 5.78 -7.27 -9.78
C VAL A 170 4.49 -6.67 -9.26
N LEU A 171 4.19 -5.43 -9.66
CA LEU A 171 2.97 -4.77 -9.21
C LEU A 171 1.71 -5.53 -9.65
N ARG A 172 1.61 -5.96 -10.93
CA ARG A 172 0.48 -6.78 -11.42
C ARG A 172 0.33 -8.06 -10.62
N GLY A 173 1.39 -8.86 -10.49
CA GLY A 173 1.34 -10.12 -9.75
C GLY A 173 1.02 -9.93 -8.26
N PHE A 174 1.50 -8.85 -7.64
CA PHE A 174 1.16 -8.54 -6.24
C PHE A 174 -0.31 -8.13 -6.09
N LEU A 175 -0.85 -7.30 -6.99
CA LEU A 175 -2.27 -6.94 -6.96
C LEU A 175 -3.18 -8.14 -7.24
N GLU A 176 -2.78 -9.04 -8.13
CA GLU A 176 -3.47 -10.30 -8.36
C GLU A 176 -3.45 -11.21 -7.12
N LEU A 177 -2.33 -11.27 -6.39
CA LEU A 177 -2.27 -11.95 -5.09
C LEU A 177 -3.27 -11.32 -4.10
N LEU A 178 -3.29 -10.00 -3.97
CA LEU A 178 -4.23 -9.31 -3.06
C LEU A 178 -5.70 -9.53 -3.45
N ALA A 179 -6.00 -9.66 -4.74
CA ALA A 179 -7.35 -9.89 -5.23
C ALA A 179 -7.81 -11.36 -5.04
N ALA A 180 -6.88 -12.31 -5.10
CA ALA A 180 -7.18 -13.74 -5.04
C ALA A 180 -7.08 -14.32 -3.62
N ALA A 181 -6.25 -13.74 -2.75
CA ALA A 181 -6.05 -14.26 -1.41
C ALA A 181 -7.29 -14.09 -0.53
N THR A 182 -7.70 -15.17 0.15
CA THR A 182 -8.76 -15.13 1.17
C THR A 182 -8.19 -14.95 2.57
N VAL A 183 -6.90 -15.22 2.76
CA VAL A 183 -6.16 -14.96 3.99
C VAL A 183 -5.63 -13.52 4.06
N PRO A 184 -5.41 -12.96 5.26
CA PRO A 184 -4.78 -11.65 5.39
C PRO A 184 -3.38 -11.60 4.77
N VAL A 185 -3.17 -10.64 3.85
CA VAL A 185 -1.86 -10.36 3.24
C VAL A 185 -1.34 -9.01 3.72
N LEU A 186 -0.16 -9.00 4.31
CA LEU A 186 0.56 -7.81 4.74
C LEU A 186 1.71 -7.51 3.78
N LEU A 187 2.01 -6.23 3.58
CA LEU A 187 3.21 -5.78 2.86
C LEU A 187 4.20 -5.17 3.85
N LEU A 188 5.37 -5.79 4.01
CA LEU A 188 6.49 -5.24 4.78
C LEU A 188 7.62 -4.81 3.84
N ARG A 189 8.59 -4.08 4.38
CA ARG A 189 9.76 -3.58 3.64
C ARG A 189 9.36 -2.78 2.40
N SER A 190 8.49 -1.79 2.58
CA SER A 190 8.01 -0.91 1.52
C SER A 190 8.20 0.57 1.85
N ASP A 191 8.00 1.41 0.85
CA ASP A 191 7.94 2.86 0.92
C ASP A 191 6.48 3.33 0.76
N VAL A 192 6.26 4.44 0.04
CA VAL A 192 4.93 4.95 -0.31
C VAL A 192 4.00 3.89 -0.94
N SER A 193 4.55 2.85 -1.60
CA SER A 193 3.74 1.77 -2.18
C SER A 193 2.97 0.95 -1.13
N ALA A 194 3.33 1.03 0.15
CA ALA A 194 2.53 0.52 1.26
C ALA A 194 1.11 1.10 1.27
N LEU A 195 0.95 2.38 0.95
CA LEU A 195 -0.34 3.06 0.87
C LEU A 195 -1.19 2.52 -0.28
N GLY A 196 -0.57 2.36 -1.47
CA GLY A 196 -1.21 1.72 -2.61
C GLY A 196 -1.66 0.29 -2.30
N ALA A 197 -0.81 -0.52 -1.66
CA ALA A 197 -1.16 -1.86 -1.25
C ALA A 197 -2.39 -1.89 -0.32
N LEU A 198 -2.45 -0.99 0.66
CA LEU A 198 -3.61 -0.83 1.54
C LEU A 198 -4.87 -0.48 0.74
N CYS A 199 -4.81 0.49 -0.16
CA CYS A 199 -5.95 0.89 -1.00
C CYS A 199 -6.50 -0.28 -1.84
N HIS A 200 -5.63 -1.19 -2.27
CA HIS A 200 -5.98 -2.35 -3.09
C HIS A 200 -6.40 -3.61 -2.31
N GLY A 201 -6.31 -3.59 -0.97
CA GLY A 201 -6.85 -4.65 -0.12
C GLY A 201 -5.84 -5.39 0.75
N ALA A 202 -4.58 -4.94 0.83
CA ALA A 202 -3.67 -5.46 1.85
C ALA A 202 -4.28 -5.27 3.24
N HIS A 203 -4.17 -6.32 4.07
CA HIS A 203 -4.69 -6.32 5.44
C HIS A 203 -3.97 -5.29 6.30
N ALA A 204 -2.66 -5.17 6.14
CA ALA A 204 -1.86 -4.10 6.72
C ALA A 204 -0.63 -3.86 5.83
N ALA A 205 0.06 -2.73 6.00
CA ALA A 205 1.32 -2.49 5.32
C ALA A 205 2.30 -1.72 6.21
N ALA A 206 3.60 -1.85 5.98
CA ALA A 206 4.62 -1.17 6.75
C ALA A 206 5.56 -0.33 5.88
N ILE A 207 5.84 0.87 6.36
CA ILE A 207 6.82 1.78 5.76
C ILE A 207 8.12 1.73 6.56
N GLY A 208 9.23 1.54 5.85
CA GLY A 208 10.56 1.57 6.46
C GLY A 208 10.95 2.98 6.94
N VAL A 209 11.36 3.08 8.20
CA VAL A 209 11.93 4.30 8.80
C VAL A 209 13.26 4.69 8.17
N THR A 210 13.97 3.72 7.56
CA THR A 210 15.23 3.96 6.85
C THR A 210 15.14 3.40 5.44
N SER A 211 15.97 3.88 4.51
CA SER A 211 16.00 3.33 3.15
C SER A 211 16.24 1.82 3.10
N THR A 212 17.08 1.30 4.00
CA THR A 212 17.34 -0.16 4.08
C THR A 212 16.15 -0.96 4.58
N LEU A 213 15.22 -0.34 5.30
CA LEU A 213 13.98 -0.96 5.76
C LEU A 213 12.81 -0.70 4.81
N ARG A 214 12.94 0.21 3.83
CA ARG A 214 11.93 0.45 2.78
C ARG A 214 12.02 -0.51 1.61
N HIS A 215 13.15 -1.21 1.48
CA HIS A 215 13.39 -2.14 0.38
C HIS A 215 14.14 -3.37 0.89
N LEU A 216 13.88 -4.51 0.26
CA LEU A 216 14.74 -5.69 0.36
C LEU A 216 15.65 -5.69 -0.88
N TYR A 217 16.92 -5.36 -0.69
CA TYR A 217 17.86 -5.32 -1.81
C TYR A 217 18.43 -6.71 -2.12
N ARG A 218 18.73 -6.96 -3.39
CA ARG A 218 19.61 -8.07 -3.78
C ARG A 218 20.94 -7.93 -3.06
N THR A 219 21.50 -9.05 -2.61
CA THR A 219 22.83 -9.04 -2.00
C THR A 219 23.84 -8.55 -3.04
N PRO A 220 24.49 -7.39 -2.85
CA PRO A 220 25.40 -6.87 -3.85
C PRO A 220 26.64 -7.76 -3.94
N SER A 221 27.10 -8.02 -5.16
CA SER A 221 28.45 -8.52 -5.42
C SER A 221 29.44 -7.35 -5.30
N GLY A 222 29.67 -6.88 -4.07
CA GLY A 222 30.63 -5.82 -3.76
C GLY A 222 30.12 -4.38 -3.99
N GLY A 223 30.61 -3.45 -3.17
CA GLY A 223 30.36 -2.01 -3.30
C GLY A 223 30.28 -1.30 -1.94
N GLY A 224 31.23 -0.40 -1.69
CA GLY A 224 31.15 0.57 -0.60
C GLY A 224 30.08 1.61 -0.94
N GLY A 225 29.06 1.74 -0.09
CA GLY A 225 28.02 2.75 -0.26
C GLY A 225 28.60 4.15 -0.12
N ARG A 226 28.23 5.06 -1.03
CA ARG A 226 28.41 6.50 -0.78
C ARG A 226 27.63 6.88 0.49
N PRO A 227 28.11 7.85 1.29
CA PRO A 227 27.32 8.40 2.38
C PRO A 227 25.94 8.79 1.86
N ALA A 228 24.89 8.22 2.43
CA ALA A 228 23.53 8.54 2.03
C ALA A 228 23.24 9.99 2.45
N GLY A 229 22.88 10.84 1.50
CA GLY A 229 22.35 12.16 1.82
C GLY A 229 21.02 12.04 2.59
N VAL A 230 20.64 13.10 3.28
CA VAL A 230 19.37 13.14 4.03
C VAL A 230 18.23 13.35 3.05
N SER A 231 17.28 12.43 3.01
CA SER A 231 16.06 12.54 2.21
C SER A 231 14.82 12.67 3.08
N ALA A 232 13.83 13.41 2.60
CA ALA A 232 12.51 13.48 3.20
C ALA A 232 11.42 13.19 2.17
N PHE A 233 10.30 12.65 2.66
CA PHE A 233 9.11 12.40 1.87
C PHE A 233 8.35 13.70 1.61
N ILE A 234 7.89 13.90 0.38
CA ILE A 234 7.06 15.03 -0.01
C ILE A 234 5.69 14.49 -0.41
N SER A 235 4.65 14.78 0.38
CA SER A 235 3.31 14.21 0.16
C SER A 235 2.76 14.52 -1.24
N GLY A 236 2.88 15.76 -1.71
CA GLY A 236 2.41 16.15 -3.05
C GLY A 236 3.12 15.39 -4.18
N LEU A 237 4.38 14.99 -3.98
CA LEU A 237 5.15 14.25 -4.98
C LEU A 237 5.16 12.73 -4.74
N LEU A 238 4.51 12.26 -3.69
CA LEU A 238 4.48 10.85 -3.27
C LEU A 238 5.85 10.17 -3.30
N SER A 239 6.91 10.89 -2.94
CA SER A 239 8.27 10.36 -3.09
C SER A 239 9.30 11.04 -2.20
N TYR A 240 10.43 10.34 -2.03
CA TYR A 240 11.55 10.80 -1.21
C TYR A 240 12.57 11.56 -2.05
N HIS A 241 12.97 12.74 -1.57
CA HIS A 241 13.96 13.59 -2.21
C HIS A 241 15.02 14.04 -1.23
N LEU A 242 16.26 14.19 -1.73
CA LEU A 242 17.37 14.73 -0.94
C LEU A 242 17.04 16.17 -0.51
N LEU A 243 17.19 16.47 0.77
CA LEU A 243 16.96 17.81 1.31
C LEU A 243 17.77 18.87 0.57
N ALA A 244 19.06 18.60 0.30
CA ALA A 244 19.91 19.51 -0.46
C ALA A 244 19.42 19.74 -1.92
N THR A 245 18.73 18.77 -2.52
CA THR A 245 18.11 18.97 -3.84
C THR A 245 16.84 19.82 -3.71
N CYS A 246 16.01 19.55 -2.71
CA CYS A 246 14.80 20.34 -2.42
C CYS A 246 15.13 21.79 -2.06
N ALA A 247 16.10 22.02 -1.18
CA ALA A 247 16.53 23.35 -0.75
C ALA A 247 17.01 24.18 -1.95
N ARG A 248 17.82 23.58 -2.84
CA ARG A 248 18.23 24.24 -4.09
C ARG A 248 17.06 24.48 -5.04
N ALA A 249 16.18 23.50 -5.21
CA ALA A 249 14.99 23.62 -6.05
C ALA A 249 14.13 24.83 -5.64
N PHE A 250 13.74 24.89 -4.37
CA PHE A 250 12.87 25.93 -3.86
C PHE A 250 13.54 27.31 -3.78
N ALA A 251 14.85 27.36 -3.50
CA ALA A 251 15.59 28.63 -3.51
C ALA A 251 15.62 29.30 -4.89
N HIS A 252 15.59 28.54 -5.98
CA HIS A 252 15.61 29.07 -7.35
C HIS A 252 14.20 29.21 -7.95
N THR A 253 13.18 28.67 -7.28
CA THR A 253 11.81 28.58 -7.81
C THR A 253 10.80 28.65 -6.67
N PRO A 254 10.59 29.84 -6.08
CA PRO A 254 9.68 30.03 -4.94
C PRO A 254 8.22 29.62 -5.22
N GLU A 255 7.82 29.58 -6.49
CA GLU A 255 6.50 29.12 -6.94
C GLU A 255 6.24 27.68 -6.50
N LEU A 256 7.29 26.87 -6.32
CA LEU A 256 7.19 25.48 -5.91
C LEU A 256 7.10 25.27 -4.39
N ASP A 257 7.22 26.32 -3.56
CA ASP A 257 7.22 26.21 -2.08
C ASP A 257 5.97 25.50 -1.53
N HIS A 258 4.83 25.67 -2.21
CA HIS A 258 3.57 25.03 -1.83
C HIS A 258 3.65 23.50 -1.83
N LEU A 259 4.56 22.90 -2.62
CA LEU A 259 4.76 21.45 -2.66
C LEU A 259 5.36 20.90 -1.37
N TRP A 260 6.00 21.73 -0.56
CA TRP A 260 6.65 21.33 0.68
C TRP A 260 5.89 21.70 1.96
N ARG A 261 4.88 22.58 1.87
CA ARG A 261 4.16 23.05 3.06
C ARG A 261 3.59 21.86 3.84
N CYS A 262 4.07 21.71 5.08
CA CYS A 262 3.71 20.61 5.96
C CYS A 262 3.55 21.15 7.38
N ASP A 263 2.37 20.91 7.94
CA ASP A 263 2.01 21.39 9.28
C ASP A 263 2.32 20.34 10.37
N CYS A 264 3.06 19.28 10.03
CA CYS A 264 3.44 18.28 11.01
C CYS A 264 4.25 18.91 12.16
N PRO A 265 4.28 18.29 13.36
CA PRO A 265 4.96 18.83 14.53
C PRO A 265 6.46 19.13 14.34
N VAL A 266 7.09 18.53 13.33
CA VAL A 266 8.50 18.76 13.00
C VAL A 266 8.69 20.02 12.15
N CYS A 267 7.80 20.23 11.18
CA CYS A 267 7.95 21.30 10.19
C CYS A 267 7.26 22.60 10.64
N GLY A 268 6.04 22.52 11.18
CA GLY A 268 5.25 23.70 11.55
C GLY A 268 5.14 24.72 10.42
N GLY A 269 4.92 24.24 9.19
CA GLY A 269 4.81 25.05 7.97
C GLY A 269 6.16 25.47 7.35
N ALA A 270 7.30 25.05 7.89
CA ALA A 270 8.60 25.47 7.38
C ALA A 270 9.06 24.74 6.10
N LEU A 271 9.88 25.46 5.30
CA LEU A 271 10.53 24.97 4.08
C LEU A 271 11.69 23.99 4.39
N PRO A 272 12.15 23.17 3.41
CA PRO A 272 13.11 22.09 3.70
C PRO A 272 14.47 22.59 4.18
N ALA A 273 14.87 23.81 3.79
CA ALA A 273 16.11 24.43 4.26
C ALA A 273 16.18 24.49 5.80
N ARG A 274 15.03 24.61 6.49
CA ARG A 274 14.97 24.57 7.96
C ARG A 274 15.30 23.18 8.50
N LEU A 275 14.82 22.11 7.85
CA LEU A 275 15.13 20.74 8.28
C LEU A 275 16.62 20.44 8.11
N GLU A 276 17.21 20.89 7.00
CA GLU A 276 18.65 20.75 6.73
C GLU A 276 19.52 21.50 7.75
N ALA A 277 19.04 22.64 8.26
CA ALA A 277 19.75 23.46 9.24
C ALA A 277 19.58 22.99 10.70
N THR A 278 18.82 21.92 10.98
CA THR A 278 18.67 21.40 12.35
C THR A 278 19.95 20.74 12.85
N ALA A 279 20.10 20.59 14.17
CA ALA A 279 21.25 19.89 14.77
C ALA A 279 21.30 18.40 14.39
N ASP A 280 20.15 17.79 14.07
CA ASP A 280 20.04 16.42 13.56
C ASP A 280 19.04 16.37 12.39
N PRO A 281 19.49 16.74 11.17
CA PRO A 281 18.65 16.76 9.98
C PRO A 281 18.09 15.39 9.61
N TYR A 282 18.84 14.33 9.90
CA TYR A 282 18.42 12.97 9.62
C TYR A 282 17.16 12.61 10.41
N THR A 283 17.18 12.88 11.72
CA THR A 283 16.03 12.64 12.59
C THR A 283 14.85 13.51 12.21
N ALA A 284 15.08 14.79 11.97
CA ALA A 284 14.02 15.72 11.58
C ALA A 284 13.34 15.28 10.27
N ALA A 285 14.12 14.98 9.24
CA ALA A 285 13.62 14.48 7.95
C ALA A 285 12.87 13.15 8.10
N THR A 286 13.38 12.25 8.95
CA THR A 286 12.74 10.97 9.23
C THR A 286 11.36 11.19 9.85
N PHE A 287 11.26 11.95 10.93
CA PHE A 287 9.98 12.18 11.62
C PHE A 287 8.98 12.95 10.77
N HIS A 288 9.42 13.99 10.03
CA HIS A 288 8.59 14.64 9.01
C HIS A 288 8.02 13.61 8.03
N SER A 289 8.88 12.75 7.49
CA SER A 289 8.44 11.75 6.51
C SER A 289 7.44 10.74 7.08
N LEU A 290 7.59 10.36 8.35
CA LEU A 290 6.66 9.44 9.01
C LEU A 290 5.29 10.11 9.21
N HIS A 291 5.26 11.34 9.73
CA HIS A 291 4.04 12.12 9.87
C HIS A 291 3.33 12.31 8.53
N ALA A 292 4.05 12.77 7.51
CA ALA A 292 3.51 13.02 6.18
C ALA A 292 2.88 11.77 5.54
N GLN A 293 3.47 10.59 5.72
CA GLN A 293 2.91 9.34 5.19
C GLN A 293 1.71 8.81 5.99
N LEU A 294 1.67 9.06 7.31
CA LEU A 294 0.55 8.67 8.16
C LEU A 294 -0.67 9.60 7.98
N GLU A 295 -0.44 10.89 7.75
CA GLU A 295 -1.47 11.85 7.35
C GLU A 295 -2.07 11.43 6.01
N LEU A 296 -1.22 11.15 5.01
CA LEU A 296 -1.66 10.64 3.71
C LEU A 296 -2.43 9.31 3.82
N HIS A 297 -2.05 8.41 4.73
CA HIS A 297 -2.81 7.18 5.01
C HIS A 297 -4.24 7.49 5.47
N THR A 298 -4.39 8.48 6.36
CA THR A 298 -5.68 8.94 6.86
C THR A 298 -6.53 9.55 5.75
N GLU A 299 -5.92 10.36 4.87
CA GLU A 299 -6.58 11.01 3.72
C GLU A 299 -7.04 10.01 2.66
N LEU A 300 -6.25 8.95 2.39
CA LEU A 300 -6.60 7.93 1.42
C LEU A 300 -7.65 6.93 1.94
N ARG A 301 -7.79 6.81 3.26
CA ARG A 301 -8.67 5.83 3.92
C ARG A 301 -9.66 6.41 4.94
N PRO A 302 -10.44 7.45 4.61
CA PRO A 302 -11.62 7.80 5.39
C PRO A 302 -12.49 6.57 5.63
N HIS A 303 -13.01 6.43 6.85
CA HIS A 303 -13.78 5.27 7.30
C HIS A 303 -15.00 4.95 6.40
N ARG A 304 -15.47 5.94 5.64
CA ARG A 304 -16.63 5.85 4.75
C ARG A 304 -16.28 5.43 3.31
N HIS A 305 -15.00 5.36 2.95
CA HIS A 305 -14.63 5.00 1.58
C HIS A 305 -14.88 3.52 1.30
N THR A 306 -15.55 3.22 0.19
CA THR A 306 -15.59 1.87 -0.38
C THR A 306 -14.21 1.46 -0.90
N ARG A 307 -14.05 0.19 -1.29
CA ARG A 307 -12.79 -0.28 -1.90
C ARG A 307 -12.48 0.47 -3.19
N GLU A 308 -13.47 0.66 -4.05
CA GLU A 308 -13.35 1.37 -5.33
C GLU A 308 -12.94 2.83 -5.11
N GLN A 309 -13.51 3.50 -4.10
CA GLN A 309 -13.13 4.88 -3.74
C GLN A 309 -11.69 4.99 -3.26
N ARG A 310 -11.19 4.01 -2.50
CA ARG A 310 -9.77 3.98 -2.08
C ARG A 310 -8.83 3.75 -3.26
N ILE A 311 -9.18 2.84 -4.17
CA ILE A 311 -8.41 2.59 -5.40
C ILE A 311 -8.37 3.85 -6.27
N SER A 312 -9.54 4.48 -6.49
CA SER A 312 -9.65 5.73 -7.22
C SER A 312 -8.82 6.84 -6.57
N ALA A 313 -8.92 7.05 -5.25
CA ALA A 313 -8.13 8.05 -4.53
C ALA A 313 -6.62 7.84 -4.68
N TRP A 314 -6.15 6.58 -4.61
CA TRP A 314 -4.74 6.27 -4.84
C TRP A 314 -4.31 6.52 -6.28
N HIS A 315 -5.12 6.12 -7.27
CA HIS A 315 -4.86 6.35 -8.68
C HIS A 315 -4.75 7.85 -9.00
N GLU A 316 -5.71 8.65 -8.53
CA GLU A 316 -5.73 10.11 -8.69
C GLU A 316 -4.53 10.76 -7.99
N SER A 317 -4.14 10.27 -6.81
CA SER A 317 -2.94 10.75 -6.10
C SER A 317 -1.66 10.47 -6.90
N CYS A 318 -1.54 9.28 -7.51
CA CYS A 318 -0.41 8.96 -8.38
C CYS A 318 -0.39 9.84 -9.65
N SER A 319 -1.55 10.03 -10.27
CA SER A 319 -1.72 10.90 -11.44
C SER A 319 -1.31 12.34 -11.12
N HIS A 320 -1.85 12.88 -10.02
CA HIS A 320 -1.54 14.23 -9.56
C HIS A 320 -0.05 14.40 -9.22
N ALA A 321 0.54 13.45 -8.50
CA ALA A 321 1.96 13.49 -8.17
C ALA A 321 2.84 13.48 -9.43
N LEU A 322 2.50 12.68 -10.45
CA LEU A 322 3.22 12.68 -11.73
C LEU A 322 3.12 14.02 -12.44
N PHE A 323 1.94 14.63 -12.47
CA PHE A 323 1.75 15.98 -13.00
C PHE A 323 2.59 17.02 -12.25
N LEU A 324 2.66 16.95 -10.92
CA LEU A 324 3.52 17.82 -10.11
C LEU A 324 5.01 17.57 -10.40
N HIS A 325 5.43 16.33 -10.60
CA HIS A 325 6.80 16.04 -11.02
C HIS A 325 7.15 16.63 -12.40
N GLU A 326 6.20 16.69 -13.33
CA GLU A 326 6.37 17.33 -14.63
C GLU A 326 6.58 18.84 -14.49
N GLN A 327 5.74 19.52 -13.69
CA GLN A 327 5.92 20.94 -13.38
C GLN A 327 7.28 21.24 -12.75
N VAL A 328 7.74 20.40 -11.81
CA VAL A 328 9.08 20.55 -11.23
C VAL A 328 10.17 20.31 -12.27
N ALA A 329 9.96 19.37 -13.21
CA ALA A 329 10.94 19.08 -14.25
C ALA A 329 11.07 20.19 -15.31
N ASP A 330 10.00 20.94 -15.57
CA ASP A 330 10.03 22.13 -16.43
C ASP A 330 10.98 23.20 -15.90
N LEU A 331 11.09 23.28 -14.57
CA LEU A 331 11.93 24.27 -13.86
C LEU A 331 13.30 23.69 -13.53
N LEU A 332 13.40 22.36 -13.38
CA LEU A 332 14.63 21.64 -13.03
C LEU A 332 14.86 20.46 -13.99
N PRO A 333 15.59 20.67 -15.10
CA PRO A 333 15.73 19.65 -16.16
C PRO A 333 16.37 18.33 -15.74
N ALA A 334 17.03 18.25 -14.57
CA ALA A 334 17.58 17.02 -14.00
C ALA A 334 16.58 16.25 -13.11
N TRP A 335 15.43 16.83 -12.79
CA TRP A 335 14.39 16.23 -11.95
C TRP A 335 13.70 15.08 -12.70
N ARG A 336 13.46 13.97 -12.00
CA ARG A 336 12.83 12.79 -12.58
C ARG A 336 11.77 12.26 -11.64
N ALA A 337 10.56 12.08 -12.17
CA ALA A 337 9.52 11.35 -11.45
C ALA A 337 9.96 9.90 -11.20
N PRO A 338 9.68 9.34 -10.02
CA PRO A 338 10.04 7.98 -9.67
C PRO A 338 9.23 6.98 -10.51
N ALA A 339 9.86 5.84 -10.83
CA ALA A 339 9.28 4.87 -11.75
C ALA A 339 8.07 4.11 -11.18
N ASN A 340 7.98 3.99 -9.84
CA ASN A 340 6.87 3.34 -9.16
C ASN A 340 5.53 4.06 -9.37
N LEU A 341 5.49 5.39 -9.30
CA LEU A 341 4.25 6.15 -9.58
C LEU A 341 3.74 5.92 -11.00
N ARG A 342 4.64 5.89 -11.99
CA ARG A 342 4.28 5.56 -13.37
C ARG A 342 3.75 4.13 -13.49
N SER A 343 4.34 3.19 -12.76
CA SER A 343 3.89 1.80 -12.76
C SER A 343 2.53 1.64 -12.11
N TRP A 344 2.26 2.31 -10.97
CA TRP A 344 0.95 2.36 -10.35
C TRP A 344 -0.11 2.91 -11.30
N LEU A 345 0.14 4.05 -11.94
CA LEU A 345 -0.80 4.66 -12.89
C LEU A 345 -1.06 3.76 -14.11
N ARG A 346 -0.05 3.05 -14.62
CA ARG A 346 -0.19 2.17 -15.80
C ARG A 346 -0.84 0.83 -15.52
N VAL A 347 -0.71 0.32 -14.30
CA VAL A 347 -1.21 -1.01 -13.92
C VAL A 347 -2.61 -0.94 -13.33
N THR A 348 -2.95 0.17 -12.65
CA THR A 348 -4.26 0.36 -12.05
C THR A 348 -5.16 1.17 -12.98
N GLU A 349 -6.43 0.82 -13.02
CA GLU A 349 -7.48 1.62 -13.65
C GLU A 349 -8.22 2.42 -12.56
N ASP A 350 -8.69 3.63 -12.87
CA ASP A 350 -9.62 4.33 -11.98
C ASP A 350 -11.03 3.74 -12.15
N PRO A 351 -11.55 2.98 -11.15
CA PRO A 351 -12.87 2.37 -11.25
C PRO A 351 -14.01 3.39 -11.29
N LEU A 352 -13.75 4.66 -10.97
CA LEU A 352 -14.76 5.72 -10.91
C LEU A 352 -14.68 6.73 -12.07
N ALA A 353 -13.62 6.70 -12.89
CA ALA A 353 -13.47 7.62 -14.04
C ALA A 353 -14.66 7.51 -15.01
N ALA A 354 -15.11 6.29 -15.31
CA ALA A 354 -16.24 6.03 -16.20
C ALA A 354 -17.59 6.60 -15.68
N ARG A 355 -17.71 6.84 -14.36
CA ARG A 355 -18.92 7.40 -13.74
C ARG A 355 -18.94 8.93 -13.71
N ARG A 356 -17.81 9.59 -14.00
CA ARG A 356 -17.71 11.06 -14.10
C ARG A 356 -18.16 11.58 -15.46
N TYR A 357 -18.43 10.71 -16.43
CA TYR A 357 -19.05 11.11 -17.69
C TYR A 357 -20.52 11.46 -17.44
N VAL A 358 -20.78 12.74 -17.13
CA VAL A 358 -22.12 13.31 -17.24
C VAL A 358 -22.54 13.13 -18.70
N PRO A 359 -23.65 12.42 -19.01
CA PRO A 359 -24.15 12.38 -20.38
C PRO A 359 -24.25 13.82 -20.88
N GLU A 360 -23.66 14.13 -22.03
CA GLU A 360 -23.90 15.43 -22.67
C GLU A 360 -25.41 15.69 -22.62
N PRO A 361 -25.86 16.87 -22.15
CA PRO A 361 -27.27 17.19 -22.16
C PRO A 361 -27.75 16.95 -23.58
N ALA A 362 -28.69 16.01 -23.74
CA ALA A 362 -29.20 15.58 -25.03
C ALA A 362 -29.51 16.85 -25.82
N GLY A 363 -28.65 17.14 -26.81
CA GLY A 363 -28.66 18.41 -27.52
C GLY A 363 -30.09 18.70 -27.91
N GLU A 364 -30.59 19.84 -27.45
CA GLU A 364 -31.90 20.37 -27.79
C GLU A 364 -32.03 20.22 -29.31
N ARG A 365 -32.85 19.25 -29.72
CA ARG A 365 -33.04 18.94 -31.13
C ARG A 365 -33.60 20.22 -31.73
N PRO A 366 -32.91 20.88 -32.68
CA PRO A 366 -33.37 22.14 -33.20
C PRO A 366 -34.81 21.96 -33.71
N PRO A 367 -35.70 22.94 -33.46
CA PRO A 367 -37.10 22.82 -33.80
C PRO A 367 -37.22 22.45 -35.28
N ARG A 368 -37.90 21.33 -35.55
CA ARG A 368 -38.24 20.90 -36.91
C ARG A 368 -38.90 22.08 -37.62
N ALA A 369 -38.23 22.62 -38.64
CA ALA A 369 -38.82 23.59 -39.55
C ALA A 369 -40.16 23.03 -40.06
N GLY A 370 -41.22 23.81 -39.85
CA GLY A 370 -42.59 23.44 -40.18
C GLY A 370 -42.73 23.07 -41.66
N ARG A 371 -43.38 21.94 -41.91
CA ARG A 371 -43.87 21.58 -43.25
C ARG A 371 -45.13 22.42 -43.54
N PRO A 372 -45.20 23.13 -44.68
CA PRO A 372 -46.43 23.77 -45.12
C PRO A 372 -47.48 22.70 -45.45
N GLY A 373 -48.72 22.95 -45.01
CA GLY A 373 -49.83 22.01 -45.09
C GLY A 373 -50.39 21.79 -46.50
N SER A 374 -51.24 20.78 -46.60
CA SER A 374 -52.21 20.55 -47.68
C SER A 374 -53.13 19.37 -47.30
N PRO A 375 -54.35 19.29 -47.83
CA PRO A 375 -55.58 19.37 -47.03
C PRO A 375 -56.34 18.05 -46.88
N SER A 376 -57.30 18.09 -45.95
CA SER A 376 -58.29 17.06 -45.64
C SER A 376 -59.38 16.92 -46.72
N ALA A 377 -59.68 15.67 -47.07
CA ALA A 377 -60.98 15.14 -47.48
C ALA A 377 -60.89 13.62 -47.21
N GLY A 378 -61.74 12.92 -46.46
CA GLY A 378 -63.17 13.08 -46.24
C GLY A 378 -63.90 12.01 -47.04
N ASP A 379 -64.17 10.83 -46.45
CA ASP A 379 -65.44 10.07 -46.54
C ASP A 379 -65.34 8.59 -46.08
N GLY A 380 -66.43 8.12 -45.44
CA GLY A 380 -66.94 6.75 -45.69
C GLY A 380 -66.80 5.65 -44.62
N THR A 381 -67.81 5.55 -43.74
CA THR A 381 -68.35 4.39 -42.96
C THR A 381 -68.38 3.00 -43.66
N PRO A 382 -68.82 1.86 -43.04
CA PRO A 382 -68.88 1.40 -41.63
C PRO A 382 -68.42 -0.09 -41.39
N SER A 383 -68.41 -0.49 -40.10
CA SER A 383 -68.26 -1.81 -39.42
C SER A 383 -68.64 -3.12 -40.16
N PRO A 384 -68.13 -4.33 -39.77
CA PRO A 384 -68.77 -5.09 -38.67
C PRO A 384 -67.90 -6.05 -37.81
N ARG A 385 -68.34 -6.21 -36.55
CA ARG A 385 -68.47 -7.41 -35.68
C ARG A 385 -67.45 -8.57 -35.74
N ARG A 386 -66.99 -8.98 -34.54
CA ARG A 386 -67.01 -10.33 -33.89
C ARG A 386 -65.91 -10.35 -32.80
N ALA A 387 -65.89 -11.16 -31.75
CA ALA A 387 -66.82 -11.95 -30.94
C ALA A 387 -65.92 -12.76 -29.98
N GLY A 388 -66.30 -12.92 -28.70
CA GLY A 388 -65.73 -13.89 -27.75
C GLY A 388 -64.34 -13.53 -27.18
N ASP A 389 -63.98 -13.86 -25.95
CA ASP A 389 -64.58 -14.69 -24.90
C ASP A 389 -63.81 -14.43 -23.57
N PRO A 390 -64.20 -15.03 -22.42
CA PRO A 390 -64.12 -14.40 -21.09
C PRO A 390 -63.15 -15.07 -20.10
N GLY A 391 -62.76 -14.29 -19.07
CA GLY A 391 -62.42 -14.72 -17.69
C GLY A 391 -61.20 -15.64 -17.50
N PRO A 392 -60.83 -16.00 -16.25
CA PRO A 392 -61.35 -15.64 -14.92
C PRO A 392 -60.32 -14.75 -14.16
N GLY A 393 -60.58 -14.09 -13.03
CA GLY A 393 -61.39 -14.44 -11.86
C GLY A 393 -60.46 -14.44 -10.63
N SER A 394 -60.57 -13.37 -9.86
CA SER A 394 -60.63 -13.30 -8.39
C SER A 394 -59.75 -14.23 -7.51
N GLY A 395 -59.08 -13.60 -6.52
CA GLY A 395 -58.42 -14.22 -5.34
C GLY A 395 -59.37 -15.01 -4.42
N PRO A 396 -59.04 -15.32 -3.14
CA PRO A 396 -58.56 -14.42 -2.07
C PRO A 396 -57.36 -15.00 -1.25
N GLU A 397 -56.55 -14.21 -0.53
CA GLU A 397 -56.67 -13.73 0.86
C GLU A 397 -56.48 -14.80 1.97
N ARG A 398 -55.64 -14.44 2.97
CA ARG A 398 -55.38 -15.04 4.31
C ARG A 398 -54.44 -16.27 4.32
N ALA A 399 -53.53 -16.45 5.26
CA ALA A 399 -53.34 -15.92 6.62
C ALA A 399 -51.84 -15.77 6.93
#